data_AF-A0A0M2F5K0-F1
#
_entry.id   AF-A0A0M2F5K0-F1
#
_cell.length_a   1.000
_cell.length_b   1.000
_cell.length_c   1.000
_cell.angle_alpha   90.00
_cell.angle_beta   90.00
_cell.angle_gamma   90.00
#
_symmetry.space_group_name_H-M   'P 1'
#
loop_
_entity.id
_entity.type
_entity.pdbx_description
1 polymer ?
#
loop_
_entity_poly.entity_id
_entity_poly.type
_entity_poly.pdbx_seq_one_letter_code
_entity_poly.pdbx_strand_id
1 'polypeptide(L)'
;MSDTIITASDTSLDALLTTSDKPILLDLWAPWCQPCKTLAPLLNTIADNTPDNLTVAKLDVEQYPAFMQRFGVRGIPTLLLFKNGQEISRQIGVKTLAQLRGWLESHEIAIQNTAQPLADTRVTWSTFYGDASLHAFLHQRLRQHAADGNIEHAFSPYWQDNKGSVSAALAHNADIRIFERITGLPAALGLLLEKLPSTTPEQVDALFAALAPGKTVDGVALRWLHHWLSHEGNPWSDWLADKTVDGLRQQWVQAISRLLAGESVAESEWTALHQQAISWEEKAATELGLEKNVATILASLSPPPAASDADSWRSISITLGFALAQLLQIKDGWSREERATPDKRFRWFQAQEEATPSKKLTDEQITALREQWFQENPDFSAKEDAFYQRYPQLSEAQKIPLQETLWALLHRAPAFKSQLD
;
A
#
# COMPACT_ATOMS: atom_id res chain seq x y z
N MET A 1 -18.59 -4.02 -4.25
CA MET A 1 -19.11 -2.68 -3.92
C MET A 1 -19.72 -2.84 -2.54
N SER A 2 -19.22 -2.17 -1.50
CA SER A 2 -19.90 -2.26 -0.20
C SER A 2 -21.14 -1.38 -0.26
N ASP A 3 -22.26 -1.88 0.24
CA ASP A 3 -23.56 -1.20 0.26
C ASP A 3 -23.63 -0.11 1.36
N THR A 4 -22.50 0.30 1.93
CA THR A 4 -22.42 1.12 3.14
C THR A 4 -22.38 2.63 2.87
N ILE A 5 -21.95 3.07 1.67
CA ILE A 5 -21.92 4.50 1.32
C ILE A 5 -23.19 4.91 0.58
N ILE A 6 -23.87 5.93 1.12
CA ILE A 6 -25.06 6.50 0.52
C ILE A 6 -24.68 7.37 -0.68
N THR A 7 -25.29 7.12 -1.84
CA THR A 7 -25.17 8.05 -2.98
C THR A 7 -26.27 9.09 -2.88
N ALA A 8 -25.90 10.33 -2.58
CA ALA A 8 -26.79 11.45 -2.46
C ALA A 8 -27.10 12.09 -3.82
N SER A 9 -28.23 12.79 -3.88
CA SER A 9 -28.71 13.56 -5.03
C SER A 9 -29.18 14.94 -4.56
N ASP A 10 -29.59 15.78 -5.51
CA ASP A 10 -30.23 17.07 -5.24
C ASP A 10 -31.48 16.99 -4.36
N THR A 11 -32.23 15.90 -4.46
CA THR A 11 -33.47 15.70 -3.70
C THR A 11 -33.27 14.92 -2.41
N SER A 12 -32.25 14.06 -2.32
CA SER A 12 -32.02 13.20 -1.15
C SER A 12 -31.08 13.79 -0.09
N LEU A 13 -30.19 14.73 -0.46
CA LEU A 13 -29.21 15.25 0.50
C LEU A 13 -29.84 16.04 1.65
N ASP A 14 -30.86 16.86 1.37
CA ASP A 14 -31.52 17.65 2.41
C ASP A 14 -32.25 16.78 3.42
N ALA A 15 -32.95 15.76 2.92
CA ALA A 15 -33.57 14.75 3.77
C ALA A 15 -32.51 14.05 4.62
N LEU A 16 -31.39 13.64 4.03
CA LEU A 16 -30.30 12.99 4.75
C LEU A 16 -29.74 13.88 5.87
N LEU A 17 -29.42 15.14 5.57
CA LEU A 17 -28.85 16.09 6.55
C LEU A 17 -29.81 16.45 7.69
N THR A 18 -31.12 16.41 7.45
CA THR A 18 -32.13 16.80 8.43
C THR A 18 -32.67 15.64 9.27
N THR A 19 -32.64 14.42 8.73
CA THR A 19 -33.23 13.24 9.39
C THR A 19 -32.22 12.32 10.05
N SER A 20 -30.92 12.52 9.82
CA SER A 20 -29.90 11.65 10.40
C SER A 20 -29.62 12.01 11.86
N ASP A 21 -29.79 11.03 12.74
CA ASP A 21 -29.41 11.12 14.16
C ASP A 21 -27.89 10.98 14.36
N LYS A 22 -27.16 10.58 13.32
CA LYS A 22 -25.70 10.40 13.32
C LYS A 22 -25.03 11.56 12.58
N PRO A 23 -23.79 11.93 12.93
CA PRO A 23 -22.97 12.76 12.06
C PRO A 23 -22.90 12.20 10.64
N ILE A 24 -22.79 13.09 9.65
CA ILE A 24 -22.69 12.72 8.22
C ILE A 24 -21.36 13.21 7.68
N LEU A 25 -20.56 12.29 7.14
CA LEU A 25 -19.40 12.61 6.33
C LEU A 25 -19.81 12.60 4.85
N LEU A 26 -19.83 13.78 4.23
CA LEU A 26 -20.18 13.96 2.83
C LEU A 26 -18.93 14.15 1.96
N ASP A 27 -18.74 13.27 0.99
CA ASP A 27 -17.71 13.35 -0.06
C ASP A 27 -18.25 14.04 -1.31
N LEU A 28 -17.69 15.21 -1.63
CA LEU A 28 -17.94 15.90 -2.89
C LEU A 28 -16.91 15.46 -3.92
N TRP A 29 -17.37 14.75 -4.95
CA TRP A 29 -16.51 14.08 -5.92
C TRP A 29 -17.04 14.22 -7.35
N ALA A 30 -16.26 13.75 -8.33
CA ALA A 30 -16.68 13.62 -9.72
C ALA A 30 -15.96 12.44 -10.40
N PRO A 31 -16.52 11.81 -11.45
CA PRO A 31 -15.94 10.61 -12.07
C PRO A 31 -14.58 10.84 -12.74
N TRP A 32 -14.33 12.05 -13.24
CA TRP A 32 -13.03 12.46 -13.81
C TRP A 32 -11.98 12.82 -12.76
N CYS A 33 -12.37 12.96 -11.48
CA CYS A 33 -11.47 13.38 -10.41
C CYS A 33 -10.60 12.19 -9.96
N GLN A 34 -9.38 12.09 -10.51
CA GLN A 34 -8.44 11.04 -10.13
C GLN A 34 -8.08 11.04 -8.63
N PRO A 35 -7.83 12.20 -7.97
CA PRO A 35 -7.59 12.22 -6.53
C PRO A 35 -8.79 11.72 -5.69
N CYS A 36 -10.02 11.93 -6.17
CA CYS A 36 -11.23 11.43 -5.51
C CYS A 36 -11.28 9.89 -5.52
N LYS A 37 -10.83 9.25 -6.62
CA LYS A 37 -10.76 7.78 -6.71
C LYS A 37 -9.82 7.16 -5.69
N THR A 38 -8.77 7.87 -5.28
CA THR A 38 -7.86 7.46 -4.20
C THR A 38 -8.53 7.52 -2.83
N LEU A 39 -9.45 8.46 -2.62
CA LEU A 39 -10.15 8.67 -1.35
C LEU A 39 -11.31 7.69 -1.14
N ALA A 40 -11.99 7.31 -2.23
CA ALA A 40 -13.12 6.38 -2.21
C ALA A 40 -12.90 5.07 -1.41
N PRO A 41 -11.81 4.30 -1.58
CA PRO A 41 -11.59 3.10 -0.76
C PRO A 41 -11.38 3.40 0.73
N LEU A 42 -10.82 4.56 1.08
CA LEU A 42 -10.64 4.98 2.47
C LEU A 42 -11.98 5.32 3.12
N LEU A 43 -12.87 6.00 2.38
CA LEU A 43 -14.22 6.30 2.85
C LEU A 43 -15.07 5.04 3.02
N ASN A 44 -14.90 4.03 2.15
CA ASN A 44 -15.54 2.73 2.35
C ASN A 44 -15.08 2.10 3.67
N THR A 45 -13.76 2.12 3.92
CA THR A 45 -13.18 1.60 5.16
C THR A 45 -13.74 2.34 6.37
N ILE A 46 -13.87 3.67 6.31
CA ILE A 46 -14.48 4.44 7.40
C ILE A 46 -15.94 4.03 7.60
N ALA A 47 -16.74 4.02 6.52
CA ALA A 47 -18.15 3.65 6.57
C ALA A 47 -18.37 2.27 7.22
N ASP A 48 -17.55 1.28 6.83
CA ASP A 48 -17.63 -0.09 7.33
C ASP A 48 -17.23 -0.22 8.81
N ASN A 49 -16.34 0.65 9.31
CA ASN A 49 -15.87 0.65 10.71
C ASN A 49 -16.62 1.62 11.63
N THR A 50 -17.56 2.41 11.10
CA THR A 50 -18.37 3.34 11.89
C THR A 50 -19.89 3.27 11.64
N PRO A 51 -20.49 2.10 11.33
CA PRO A 51 -21.88 2.05 10.89
C PRO A 51 -22.86 2.61 11.94
N ASP A 52 -22.52 2.51 13.22
CA ASP A 52 -23.35 2.99 14.33
C ASP A 52 -23.13 4.47 14.69
N ASN A 53 -21.97 5.04 14.33
CA ASN A 53 -21.54 6.36 14.82
C ASN A 53 -21.43 7.42 13.73
N LEU A 54 -21.40 7.03 12.46
CA LEU A 54 -21.20 7.96 11.34
C LEU A 54 -21.91 7.42 10.09
N THR A 55 -22.63 8.31 9.41
CA THR A 55 -23.15 8.05 8.07
C THR A 55 -22.17 8.58 7.04
N VAL A 56 -21.74 7.76 6.09
CA VAL A 56 -20.89 8.23 4.98
C VAL A 56 -21.74 8.34 3.71
N ALA A 57 -21.68 9.50 3.07
CA ALA A 57 -22.39 9.79 1.84
C ALA A 57 -21.46 10.41 0.80
N LYS A 58 -21.79 10.24 -0.47
CA LYS A 58 -21.09 10.86 -1.60
C LYS A 58 -22.07 11.61 -2.49
N LEU A 59 -21.65 12.74 -3.04
CA LEU A 59 -22.41 13.55 -4.00
C LEU A 59 -21.54 13.88 -5.20
N ASP A 60 -22.04 13.54 -6.39
CA ASP A 60 -21.39 13.89 -7.65
C ASP A 60 -21.65 15.37 -7.97
N VAL A 61 -20.60 16.19 -7.90
CA VAL A 61 -20.70 17.63 -8.18
C VAL A 61 -20.68 17.97 -9.67
N GLU A 62 -20.31 17.03 -10.54
CA GLU A 62 -20.51 17.17 -11.98
C GLU A 62 -22.00 17.03 -12.32
N GLN A 63 -22.69 16.08 -11.70
CA GLN A 63 -24.13 15.91 -11.87
C GLN A 63 -24.94 17.00 -11.15
N TYR A 64 -24.48 17.46 -9.98
CA TYR A 64 -25.18 18.43 -9.14
C TYR A 64 -24.31 19.66 -8.80
N PRO A 65 -23.96 20.51 -9.78
CA PRO A 65 -22.98 21.59 -9.61
C PRO A 65 -23.41 22.69 -8.63
N ALA A 66 -24.71 22.86 -8.39
CA ALA A 66 -25.24 23.83 -7.42
C ALA A 66 -24.70 23.61 -6.00
N PHE A 67 -24.32 22.38 -5.65
CA PHE A 67 -23.79 22.07 -4.31
C PHE A 67 -22.38 22.60 -4.07
N MET A 68 -21.58 22.81 -5.12
CA MET A 68 -20.29 23.50 -5.00
C MET A 68 -20.48 24.92 -4.49
N GLN A 69 -21.45 25.65 -5.06
CA GLN A 69 -21.78 27.00 -4.60
C GLN A 69 -22.44 26.98 -3.22
N ARG A 70 -23.39 26.07 -3.00
CA ARG A 70 -24.13 25.95 -1.73
C ARG A 70 -23.20 25.79 -0.53
N PHE A 71 -22.16 24.96 -0.64
CA PHE A 71 -21.21 24.70 0.45
C PHE A 71 -19.95 25.57 0.39
N GLY A 72 -19.86 26.48 -0.59
CA GLY A 72 -18.68 27.33 -0.80
C GLY A 72 -17.41 26.54 -1.15
N VAL A 73 -17.57 25.42 -1.85
CA VAL A 73 -16.47 24.52 -2.23
C VAL A 73 -15.90 24.94 -3.58
N ARG A 74 -14.57 25.08 -3.65
CA ARG A 74 -13.85 25.59 -4.83
C ARG A 74 -13.07 24.51 -5.59
N GLY A 75 -13.05 23.28 -5.07
CA GLY A 75 -12.34 22.17 -5.67
C GLY A 75 -12.70 20.84 -5.00
N ILE A 76 -12.43 19.74 -5.69
CA ILE A 76 -12.66 18.37 -5.23
C ILE A 76 -11.34 17.57 -5.23
N PRO A 77 -11.19 16.54 -4.37
CA PRO A 77 -12.15 16.10 -3.36
C PRO A 77 -12.24 17.08 -2.18
N THR A 78 -13.46 17.28 -1.68
CA THR A 78 -13.72 17.99 -0.43
C THR A 78 -14.65 17.13 0.43
N LEU A 79 -14.24 16.88 1.66
CA LEU A 79 -15.04 16.19 2.66
C LEU A 79 -15.66 17.22 3.60
N LEU A 80 -16.97 17.13 3.81
CA LEU A 80 -17.71 17.97 4.75
C LEU A 80 -18.28 17.09 5.85
N LEU A 81 -18.07 17.47 7.11
CA LEU A 81 -18.63 16.79 8.26
C LEU A 81 -19.81 17.59 8.81
N PHE A 82 -20.97 16.94 8.87
CA PHE A 82 -22.21 17.52 9.39
C PHE A 82 -22.61 16.86 10.70
N LYS A 83 -23.19 17.64 11.61
CA LYS A 83 -23.87 17.15 12.83
C LYS A 83 -25.12 18.01 13.04
N ASN A 84 -26.27 17.38 13.24
CA ASN A 84 -27.56 18.06 13.40
C ASN A 84 -27.88 19.05 12.25
N GLY A 85 -27.62 18.63 11.00
CA GLY A 85 -27.84 19.45 9.80
C GLY A 85 -26.89 20.63 9.60
N GLN A 86 -25.92 20.85 10.49
CA GLN A 86 -24.93 21.92 10.38
C GLN A 86 -23.55 21.36 10.03
N GLU A 87 -22.83 22.05 9.16
CA GLU A 87 -21.43 21.74 8.88
C GLU A 87 -20.57 22.12 10.08
N ILE A 88 -19.89 21.15 10.68
CA ILE A 88 -19.03 21.35 11.85
C ILE A 88 -17.54 21.36 11.51
N SER A 89 -17.15 20.76 10.37
CA SER A 89 -15.76 20.66 9.95
C SER A 89 -15.64 20.30 8.48
N ARG A 90 -14.49 20.58 7.87
CA ARG A 90 -14.19 20.18 6.49
C ARG A 90 -12.72 19.82 6.28
N GLN A 91 -12.48 18.95 5.31
CA GLN A 91 -11.15 18.59 4.82
C GLN A 91 -11.10 18.75 3.30
N ILE A 92 -10.00 19.33 2.82
CA ILE A 92 -9.78 19.57 1.39
C ILE A 92 -8.61 18.73 0.91
N GLY A 93 -8.77 18.12 -0.27
CA GLY A 93 -7.75 17.31 -0.91
C GLY A 93 -7.66 15.88 -0.37
N VAL A 94 -6.69 15.13 -0.89
CA VAL A 94 -6.47 13.73 -0.49
C VAL A 94 -5.90 13.68 0.92
N LYS A 95 -6.44 12.78 1.73
CA LYS A 95 -5.98 12.48 3.09
C LYS A 95 -5.67 11.00 3.22
N THR A 96 -4.76 10.66 4.14
CA THR A 96 -4.53 9.27 4.54
C THR A 96 -5.64 8.80 5.48
N LEU A 97 -5.81 7.48 5.63
CA LEU A 97 -6.80 6.93 6.57
C LEU A 97 -6.52 7.37 8.01
N ALA A 98 -5.25 7.46 8.41
CA ALA A 98 -4.85 7.94 9.73
C ALA A 98 -5.24 9.40 9.97
N GLN A 99 -5.02 10.27 8.97
CA GLN A 99 -5.43 11.68 9.05
C GLN A 99 -6.95 11.83 9.16
N LEU A 100 -7.71 11.04 8.39
CA LEU A 100 -9.17 11.03 8.47
C LEU A 100 -9.66 10.51 9.81
N ARG A 101 -9.04 9.46 10.35
CA ARG A 101 -9.33 8.93 11.69
C ARG A 101 -9.11 9.97 12.77
N GLY A 102 -7.91 10.54 12.85
CA GLY A 102 -7.61 11.57 13.85
C GLY A 102 -8.53 12.79 13.74
N TRP A 103 -8.90 13.17 12.51
CA TRP A 103 -9.87 14.25 12.29
C TRP A 103 -11.29 13.89 12.75
N LEU A 104 -11.77 12.67 12.53
CA LEU A 104 -13.10 12.24 12.99
C LEU A 104 -13.13 12.09 14.51
N GLU A 105 -12.08 11.52 15.10
CA GLU A 105 -11.90 11.37 16.55
C GLU A 105 -11.88 12.74 17.26
N SER A 106 -11.27 13.77 16.66
CA SER A 106 -11.29 15.14 17.22
C SER A 106 -12.70 15.74 17.27
N HIS A 107 -13.69 15.12 16.63
CA HIS A 107 -15.11 15.50 16.67
C HIS A 107 -15.96 14.46 17.40
N GLU A 108 -15.35 13.67 18.29
CA GLU A 108 -15.99 12.64 19.13
C GLU A 108 -16.63 11.50 18.33
N ILE A 109 -16.23 11.33 17.06
CA ILE A 109 -16.66 10.20 16.24
C ILE A 109 -15.60 9.12 16.40
N ALA A 110 -15.80 8.28 17.41
CA ALA A 110 -14.95 7.11 17.63
C ALA A 110 -15.14 6.14 16.45
N ILE A 111 -14.09 5.97 15.66
CA ILE A 111 -14.02 4.88 14.72
C ILE A 111 -13.80 3.62 15.56
N GLN A 112 -14.70 2.65 15.45
CA GLN A 112 -14.46 1.39 16.14
C GLN A 112 -13.15 0.85 15.55
N ASN A 113 -12.11 0.77 16.38
CA ASN A 113 -11.11 -0.25 16.18
C ASN A 113 -11.92 -1.53 16.24
N THR A 114 -12.22 -2.12 15.07
CA THR A 114 -12.40 -3.55 15.06
C THR A 114 -11.16 -4.09 15.75
N ALA A 115 -11.35 -4.56 16.98
CA ALA A 115 -10.38 -5.38 17.69
C ALA A 115 -9.81 -6.34 16.65
N GLN A 116 -8.48 -6.39 16.57
CA GLN A 116 -7.69 -7.19 15.63
C GLN A 116 -8.47 -8.31 14.94
N PRO A 117 -8.25 -8.48 13.63
CA PRO A 117 -8.14 -9.79 13.07
C PRO A 117 -6.66 -10.09 12.80
N LEU A 118 -5.97 -10.66 13.79
CA LEU A 118 -5.13 -11.81 13.46
C LEU A 118 -5.97 -13.04 13.11
N ALA A 119 -7.26 -13.01 13.49
CA ALA A 119 -8.28 -13.89 12.98
C ALA A 119 -9.18 -13.10 12.02
N ASP A 120 -8.85 -13.13 10.73
CA ASP A 120 -9.79 -12.76 9.67
C ASP A 120 -11.14 -13.45 9.95
N THR A 121 -12.21 -12.69 10.15
CA THR A 121 -13.57 -13.26 10.28
C THR A 121 -14.10 -13.75 8.93
N ARG A 122 -13.37 -13.49 7.83
CA ARG A 122 -13.61 -14.15 6.55
C ARG A 122 -13.13 -15.60 6.64
N VAL A 123 -13.90 -16.47 6.01
CA VAL A 123 -13.51 -17.85 5.76
C VAL A 123 -12.16 -17.84 5.03
N THR A 124 -11.12 -18.29 5.72
CA THR A 124 -9.80 -18.50 5.11
C THR A 124 -9.85 -19.75 4.26
N TRP A 125 -9.11 -19.72 3.16
CA TRP A 125 -9.02 -20.85 2.23
C TRP A 125 -7.62 -21.42 2.26
N SER A 126 -7.52 -22.74 2.08
CA SER A 126 -6.22 -23.33 1.79
C SER A 126 -5.72 -22.89 0.42
N THR A 127 -4.40 -22.93 0.21
CA THR A 127 -3.78 -22.71 -1.10
C THR A 127 -4.48 -23.56 -2.17
N PHE A 128 -4.93 -22.90 -3.25
CA PHE A 128 -5.68 -23.51 -4.35
C PHE A 128 -6.95 -24.24 -3.93
N TYR A 129 -7.54 -23.89 -2.79
CA TYR A 129 -8.70 -24.58 -2.21
C TYR A 129 -8.46 -26.08 -1.96
N GLY A 130 -7.19 -26.51 -1.91
CA GLY A 130 -6.81 -27.91 -1.83
C GLY A 130 -6.89 -28.68 -3.16
N ASP A 131 -7.22 -28.00 -4.26
CA ASP A 131 -7.38 -28.60 -5.58
C ASP A 131 -6.04 -28.65 -6.35
N ALA A 132 -5.52 -29.87 -6.52
CA ALA A 132 -4.31 -30.13 -7.29
C ALA A 132 -4.47 -29.82 -8.79
N SER A 133 -5.69 -29.89 -9.33
CA SER A 133 -5.98 -29.55 -10.73
C SER A 133 -5.88 -28.04 -10.96
N LEU A 134 -6.41 -27.25 -10.02
CA LEU A 134 -6.27 -25.79 -10.04
C LEU A 134 -4.81 -25.36 -9.91
N HIS A 135 -4.06 -25.99 -9.01
CA HIS A 135 -2.61 -25.79 -8.88
C HIS A 135 -1.88 -26.04 -10.21
N ALA A 136 -2.09 -27.21 -10.83
CA ALA A 136 -1.44 -27.57 -12.09
C ALA A 136 -1.83 -26.62 -13.24
N PHE A 137 -3.10 -26.21 -13.29
CA PHE A 137 -3.60 -25.27 -14.28
C PHE A 137 -2.93 -23.88 -14.16
N LEU A 138 -2.87 -23.34 -12.93
CA LEU A 138 -2.24 -22.05 -12.67
C LEU A 138 -0.72 -22.10 -12.85
N HIS A 139 -0.10 -23.24 -12.54
CA HIS A 139 1.31 -23.49 -12.82
C HIS A 139 1.59 -23.38 -14.31
N GLN A 140 0.86 -24.15 -15.12
CA GLN A 140 1.02 -24.14 -16.57
C GLN A 140 0.76 -22.75 -17.16
N ARG A 141 -0.29 -22.07 -16.69
CA ARG A 141 -0.63 -20.70 -17.12
C ARG A 141 0.52 -19.73 -16.89
N LEU A 142 1.03 -19.64 -15.66
CA LEU A 142 2.10 -18.69 -15.34
C LEU A 142 3.39 -19.07 -16.06
N ARG A 143 3.68 -20.36 -16.15
CA ARG A 143 4.88 -20.88 -16.84
C ARG A 143 4.87 -20.54 -18.33
N GLN A 144 3.70 -20.62 -18.98
CA GLN A 144 3.55 -20.21 -20.38
C GLN A 144 3.80 -18.71 -20.55
N HIS A 145 3.20 -17.87 -19.69
CA HIS A 145 3.46 -16.42 -19.72
C HIS A 145 4.93 -16.07 -19.47
N ALA A 146 5.61 -16.81 -18.59
CA ALA A 146 7.04 -16.66 -18.37
C ALA A 146 7.86 -17.04 -19.61
N ALA A 147 7.52 -18.16 -20.27
CA ALA A 147 8.18 -18.60 -21.51
C ALA A 147 8.00 -17.60 -22.66
N ASP A 148 6.85 -16.95 -22.73
CA ASP A 148 6.53 -15.95 -23.75
C ASP A 148 7.08 -14.55 -23.44
N GLY A 149 7.71 -14.35 -22.27
CA GLY A 149 8.21 -13.05 -21.84
C GLY A 149 7.11 -12.05 -21.49
N ASN A 150 5.93 -12.54 -21.08
CA ASN A 150 4.76 -11.73 -20.75
C ASN A 150 4.69 -11.30 -19.27
N ILE A 151 5.64 -11.75 -18.44
CA ILE A 151 5.73 -11.36 -17.02
C ILE A 151 6.76 -10.25 -16.85
N GLU A 152 6.33 -9.08 -16.42
CA GLU A 152 7.23 -7.93 -16.22
C GLU A 152 7.19 -7.43 -14.77
N HIS A 153 8.24 -6.73 -14.37
CA HIS A 153 8.32 -6.14 -13.03
C HIS A 153 7.40 -4.93 -12.91
N ALA A 154 6.62 -4.85 -11.84
CA ALA A 154 5.75 -3.73 -11.57
C ALA A 154 5.62 -3.39 -10.08
N PHE A 155 5.38 -2.12 -9.78
CA PHE A 155 5.12 -1.64 -8.41
C PHE A 155 3.77 -2.13 -7.87
N SER A 156 2.81 -2.40 -8.75
CA SER A 156 1.49 -2.89 -8.40
C SER A 156 0.99 -3.85 -9.48
N PRO A 157 0.02 -4.73 -9.17
CA PRO A 157 -0.53 -5.63 -10.16
C PRO A 157 -1.10 -4.88 -11.37
N TYR A 158 -0.77 -5.35 -12.57
CA TYR A 158 -1.29 -4.82 -13.84
C TYR A 158 -1.47 -5.96 -14.85
N TRP A 159 -2.45 -5.81 -15.73
CA TRP A 159 -2.75 -6.77 -16.80
C TRP A 159 -3.21 -6.01 -18.04
N GLN A 160 -2.41 -6.04 -19.10
CA GLN A 160 -2.70 -5.35 -20.34
C GLN A 160 -2.06 -6.10 -21.52
N ASP A 161 -2.79 -6.25 -22.62
CA ASP A 161 -2.28 -6.83 -23.87
C ASP A 161 -1.57 -8.19 -23.67
N ASN A 162 -2.17 -9.03 -22.81
CA ASN A 162 -1.67 -10.35 -22.42
C ASN A 162 -0.31 -10.35 -21.69
N LYS A 163 0.09 -9.19 -21.17
CA LYS A 163 1.26 -8.99 -20.32
C LYS A 163 0.84 -8.50 -18.95
N GLY A 164 1.65 -8.80 -17.95
CA GLY A 164 1.38 -8.31 -16.62
C GLY A 164 2.38 -8.72 -15.57
N SER A 165 2.00 -8.41 -14.35
CA SER A 165 2.72 -8.78 -13.15
C SER A 165 2.44 -10.24 -12.75
N VAL A 166 3.12 -10.80 -11.74
CA VAL A 166 3.00 -12.23 -11.41
C VAL A 166 1.59 -12.59 -10.94
N SER A 167 1.03 -11.83 -10.00
CA SER A 167 -0.32 -12.10 -9.49
C SER A 167 -1.37 -11.87 -10.58
N ALA A 168 -1.15 -10.87 -11.43
CA ALA A 168 -2.06 -10.53 -12.51
C ALA A 168 -2.04 -11.57 -13.64
N ALA A 169 -0.88 -12.14 -13.96
CA ALA A 169 -0.74 -13.22 -14.93
C ALA A 169 -1.38 -14.53 -14.43
N LEU A 170 -1.34 -14.80 -13.13
CA LEU A 170 -2.07 -15.91 -12.53
C LEU A 170 -3.59 -15.72 -12.64
N ALA A 171 -4.07 -14.50 -12.38
CA ALA A 171 -5.50 -14.17 -12.38
C ALA A 171 -6.08 -13.80 -13.76
N HIS A 172 -5.23 -13.47 -14.74
CA HIS A 172 -5.58 -12.71 -15.94
C HIS A 172 -6.37 -11.43 -15.61
N ASN A 173 -6.01 -10.77 -14.51
CA ASN A 173 -6.68 -9.58 -14.01
C ASN A 173 -5.77 -8.80 -13.05
N ALA A 174 -5.80 -7.47 -13.10
CA ALA A 174 -5.01 -6.62 -12.21
C ALA A 174 -5.59 -6.48 -10.78
N ASP A 175 -6.85 -6.85 -10.54
CA ASP A 175 -7.43 -6.77 -9.20
C ASP A 175 -6.91 -7.91 -8.33
N ILE A 176 -6.13 -7.56 -7.31
CA ILE A 176 -5.57 -8.51 -6.34
C ILE A 176 -6.65 -9.30 -5.58
N ARG A 177 -7.88 -8.76 -5.46
CA ARG A 177 -9.00 -9.48 -4.84
C ARG A 177 -9.55 -10.56 -5.77
N ILE A 178 -9.41 -10.39 -7.09
CA ILE A 178 -9.70 -11.43 -8.08
C ILE A 178 -8.62 -12.50 -8.04
N PHE A 179 -7.34 -12.12 -7.91
CA PHE A 179 -6.26 -13.07 -7.65
C PHE A 179 -6.54 -13.96 -6.44
N GLU A 180 -6.95 -13.39 -5.31
CA GLU A 180 -7.28 -14.16 -4.11
C GLU A 180 -8.42 -15.17 -4.34
N ARG A 181 -9.47 -14.77 -5.05
CA ARG A 181 -10.62 -15.62 -5.39
C ARG A 181 -10.36 -16.69 -6.44
N ILE A 182 -9.38 -16.49 -7.32
CA ILE A 182 -9.04 -17.47 -8.37
C ILE A 182 -8.04 -18.49 -7.84
N THR A 183 -7.12 -18.05 -6.97
CA THR A 183 -5.97 -18.86 -6.57
C THR A 183 -6.10 -19.47 -5.18
N GLY A 184 -6.99 -18.95 -4.33
CA GLY A 184 -7.03 -19.28 -2.90
C GLY A 184 -5.78 -18.79 -2.15
N LEU A 185 -4.98 -17.89 -2.74
CA LEU A 185 -3.80 -17.28 -2.10
C LEU A 185 -4.15 -15.89 -1.59
N PRO A 186 -3.75 -15.50 -0.37
CA PRO A 186 -4.11 -14.21 0.21
C PRO A 186 -3.51 -13.05 -0.57
N ALA A 187 -4.21 -11.91 -0.61
CA ALA A 187 -3.77 -10.68 -1.27
C ALA A 187 -2.35 -10.25 -0.85
N ALA A 188 -2.02 -10.39 0.44
CA ALA A 188 -0.68 -10.13 0.98
C ALA A 188 0.42 -10.91 0.27
N LEU A 189 0.20 -12.20 0.00
CA LEU A 189 1.16 -13.04 -0.70
C LEU A 189 1.27 -12.62 -2.17
N GLY A 190 0.15 -12.37 -2.85
CA GLY A 190 0.15 -11.89 -4.22
C GLY A 190 0.93 -10.58 -4.39
N LEU A 191 0.77 -9.64 -3.46
CA LEU A 191 1.48 -8.36 -3.45
C LEU A 191 2.96 -8.49 -3.09
N LEU A 192 3.34 -9.49 -2.29
CA LEU A 192 4.74 -9.82 -2.02
C LEU A 192 5.41 -10.45 -3.26
N LEU A 193 4.69 -11.29 -4.01
CA LEU A 193 5.18 -11.85 -5.28
C LEU A 193 5.51 -10.76 -6.31
N GLU A 194 4.84 -9.61 -6.27
CA GLU A 194 5.20 -8.46 -7.12
C GLU A 194 6.53 -7.81 -6.76
N LYS A 195 7.01 -7.98 -5.52
CA LYS A 195 8.35 -7.52 -5.14
C LYS A 195 9.42 -8.55 -5.48
N LEU A 196 9.02 -9.80 -5.65
CA LEU A 196 9.89 -10.95 -5.87
C LEU A 196 9.46 -11.75 -7.11
N PRO A 197 9.38 -11.12 -8.30
CA PRO A 197 8.73 -11.74 -9.44
C PRO A 197 9.50 -12.96 -9.97
N SER A 198 8.75 -13.99 -10.34
CA SER A 198 9.21 -15.17 -11.08
C SER A 198 8.92 -14.93 -12.56
N THR A 199 9.95 -14.58 -13.33
CA THR A 199 9.80 -14.13 -14.72
C THR A 199 10.25 -15.18 -15.74
N THR A 200 10.94 -16.24 -15.32
CA THR A 200 11.32 -17.37 -16.20
C THR A 200 10.56 -18.65 -15.84
N PRO A 201 10.42 -19.61 -16.78
CA PRO A 201 9.79 -20.90 -16.50
C PRO A 201 10.39 -21.62 -15.28
N GLU A 202 11.71 -21.58 -15.12
CA GLU A 202 12.42 -22.24 -14.01
C GLU A 202 12.09 -21.57 -12.66
N GLN A 203 11.99 -20.25 -12.63
CA GLN A 203 11.57 -19.50 -11.44
C GLN A 203 10.11 -19.82 -11.08
N VAL A 204 9.25 -19.94 -12.09
CA VAL A 204 7.85 -20.36 -11.90
C VAL A 204 7.76 -21.81 -11.40
N ASP A 205 8.59 -22.71 -11.91
CA ASP A 205 8.65 -24.10 -11.44
C ASP A 205 9.07 -24.17 -9.97
N ALA A 206 10.06 -23.35 -9.55
CA ALA A 206 10.44 -23.22 -8.14
C ALA A 206 9.30 -22.66 -7.27
N LEU A 207 8.53 -21.71 -7.81
CA LEU A 207 7.34 -21.16 -7.14
C LEU A 207 6.28 -22.19 -6.83
N PHE A 208 5.90 -22.95 -7.85
CA PHE A 208 4.84 -23.94 -7.72
C PHE A 208 5.28 -25.18 -6.95
N ALA A 209 6.59 -25.48 -6.91
CA ALA A 209 7.14 -26.50 -6.00
C ALA A 209 6.97 -26.10 -4.53
N ALA A 210 7.12 -24.81 -4.20
CA ALA A 210 6.93 -24.31 -2.85
C ALA A 210 5.45 -24.10 -2.46
N LEU A 211 4.60 -23.76 -3.42
CA LEU A 211 3.16 -23.57 -3.23
C LEU A 211 2.40 -24.89 -3.38
N ALA A 212 2.51 -25.77 -2.39
CA ALA A 212 1.69 -26.99 -2.37
C ALA A 212 0.19 -26.66 -2.15
N PRO A 213 -0.77 -27.39 -2.75
CA PRO A 213 -2.19 -27.28 -2.41
C PRO A 213 -2.47 -27.64 -0.95
N GLY A 214 -3.53 -27.08 -0.37
CA GLY A 214 -4.00 -27.47 0.97
C GLY A 214 -3.17 -26.92 2.13
N LYS A 215 -2.42 -25.84 1.93
CA LYS A 215 -1.58 -25.19 2.95
C LYS A 215 -2.23 -23.92 3.50
N THR A 216 -1.91 -23.55 4.74
CA THR A 216 -2.24 -22.23 5.31
C THR A 216 -1.08 -21.27 5.10
N VAL A 217 -1.27 -20.22 4.28
CA VAL A 217 -0.20 -19.29 3.89
C VAL A 217 -0.46 -17.83 4.29
N ASP A 218 -1.55 -17.54 5.01
CA ASP A 218 -1.94 -16.21 5.47
C ASP A 218 -0.82 -15.49 6.24
N GLY A 219 -0.11 -16.22 7.10
CA GLY A 219 1.00 -15.67 7.88
C GLY A 219 2.32 -15.53 7.12
N VAL A 220 2.43 -15.98 5.87
CA VAL A 220 3.73 -16.05 5.16
C VAL A 220 4.29 -14.67 4.88
N ALA A 221 3.47 -13.72 4.40
CA ALA A 221 3.94 -12.37 4.10
C ALA A 221 4.43 -11.63 5.37
N LEU A 222 3.72 -11.79 6.48
CA LEU A 222 4.13 -11.22 7.77
C LEU A 222 5.44 -11.86 8.29
N ARG A 223 5.56 -13.19 8.22
CA ARG A 223 6.80 -13.91 8.58
C ARG A 223 7.98 -13.51 7.70
N TRP A 224 7.74 -13.26 6.42
CA TRP A 224 8.77 -12.79 5.50
C TRP A 224 9.25 -11.39 5.87
N LEU A 225 8.33 -10.45 6.15
CA LEU A 225 8.67 -9.10 6.60
C LEU A 225 9.40 -9.10 7.95
N HIS A 226 8.95 -9.94 8.89
CA HIS A 226 9.62 -10.16 10.17
C HIS A 226 11.06 -10.63 9.97
N HIS A 227 11.26 -11.64 9.12
CA HIS A 227 12.59 -12.12 8.79
C HIS A 227 13.45 -11.02 8.14
N TRP A 228 12.94 -10.30 7.14
CA TRP A 228 13.68 -9.23 6.48
C TRP A 228 14.12 -8.11 7.45
N LEU A 229 13.22 -7.70 8.36
CA LEU A 229 13.50 -6.67 9.37
C LEU A 229 14.37 -7.17 10.54
N SER A 230 14.54 -8.47 10.74
CA SER A 230 15.30 -9.05 11.86
C SER A 230 16.57 -9.79 11.45
N HIS A 231 16.78 -10.06 10.15
CA HIS A 231 17.90 -10.85 9.67
C HIS A 231 19.25 -10.21 10.02
N GLU A 232 20.15 -10.97 10.66
CA GLU A 232 21.45 -10.49 11.12
C GLU A 232 22.36 -9.99 9.98
N GLY A 233 22.33 -10.66 8.83
CA GLY A 233 22.98 -10.20 7.59
C GLY A 233 22.47 -8.87 7.02
N ASN A 234 21.40 -8.28 7.56
CA ASN A 234 20.97 -6.92 7.24
C ASN A 234 21.49 -5.96 8.33
N PRO A 235 22.56 -5.19 8.09
CA PRO A 235 23.13 -4.25 9.06
C PRO A 235 22.25 -2.99 9.19
N TRP A 236 21.03 -3.16 9.71
CA TRP A 236 20.03 -2.10 9.86
C TRP A 236 20.57 -0.90 10.65
N SER A 237 21.38 -1.15 11.68
CA SER A 237 21.99 -0.08 12.46
C SER A 237 23.00 0.75 11.65
N ASP A 238 23.59 0.21 10.58
CA ASP A 238 24.47 0.97 9.68
C ASP A 238 23.66 1.70 8.61
N TRP A 239 22.58 1.07 8.13
CA TRP A 239 21.69 1.66 7.11
C TRP A 239 20.82 2.79 7.64
N LEU A 240 20.35 2.70 8.89
CA LEU A 240 19.49 3.68 9.54
C LEU A 240 20.34 4.67 10.35
N ALA A 241 20.37 5.91 9.87
CA ALA A 241 21.05 7.03 10.50
C ALA A 241 20.41 7.39 11.85
N ASP A 242 19.08 7.46 11.85
CA ASP A 242 18.31 7.80 13.03
C ASP A 242 18.06 6.53 13.86
N LYS A 243 18.65 6.51 15.05
CA LYS A 243 18.56 5.37 15.98
C LYS A 243 17.15 5.18 16.56
N THR A 244 16.29 6.20 16.47
CA THR A 244 14.88 6.10 16.89
C THR A 244 14.15 5.07 16.03
N VAL A 245 14.32 5.12 14.71
CA VAL A 245 13.65 4.18 13.79
C VAL A 245 14.20 2.77 13.95
N ASP A 246 15.50 2.62 14.18
CA ASP A 246 16.09 1.32 14.50
C ASP A 246 15.53 0.74 15.81
N GLY A 247 15.32 1.59 16.83
CA GLY A 247 14.64 1.21 18.07
C GLY A 247 13.18 0.79 17.86
N LEU A 248 12.43 1.50 17.02
CA LEU A 248 11.04 1.12 16.66
C LEU A 248 11.00 -0.21 15.91
N ARG A 249 11.94 -0.42 14.97
CA ARG A 249 12.10 -1.70 14.25
C ARG A 249 12.32 -2.85 15.22
N GLN A 250 13.23 -2.68 16.19
CA GLN A 250 13.52 -3.73 17.18
C GLN A 250 12.31 -4.04 18.07
N GLN A 251 11.57 -3.02 18.54
CA GLN A 251 10.35 -3.22 19.32
C GLN A 251 9.29 -3.97 18.50
N TRP A 252 9.07 -3.58 17.24
CA TRP A 252 8.13 -4.28 16.36
C TRP A 252 8.55 -5.74 16.10
N VAL A 253 9.85 -5.99 15.84
CA VAL A 253 10.38 -7.35 15.67
C VAL A 253 10.11 -8.21 16.91
N GLN A 254 10.27 -7.67 18.12
CA GLN A 254 9.97 -8.38 19.37
C GLN A 254 8.47 -8.65 19.55
N ALA A 255 7.62 -7.67 19.24
CA ALA A 255 6.17 -7.84 19.28
C ALA A 255 5.71 -8.96 18.33
N ILE A 256 6.22 -8.98 17.10
CA ILE A 256 5.90 -10.03 16.12
C ILE A 256 6.50 -11.38 16.51
N SER A 257 7.71 -11.43 17.07
CA SER A 257 8.26 -12.70 17.58
C SER A 257 7.36 -13.34 18.63
N ARG A 258 6.85 -12.57 19.60
CA ARG A 258 5.87 -13.03 20.59
C ARG A 258 4.58 -13.51 19.94
N LEU A 259 4.07 -12.72 19.00
CA LEU A 259 2.86 -13.07 18.25
C LEU A 259 3.00 -14.38 17.47
N LEU A 260 4.13 -14.57 16.78
CA LEU A 260 4.42 -15.79 16.02
C LEU A 260 4.68 -17.00 16.93
N ALA A 261 5.01 -16.78 18.20
CA ALA A 261 5.10 -17.80 19.25
C ALA A 261 3.72 -18.14 19.88
N GLY A 262 2.65 -17.45 19.47
CA GLY A 262 1.29 -17.67 19.97
C GLY A 262 0.93 -16.83 21.19
N GLU A 263 1.77 -15.87 21.58
CA GLU A 263 1.48 -14.93 22.66
C GLU A 263 0.60 -13.77 22.17
N SER A 264 -0.25 -13.25 23.05
CA SER A 264 -1.01 -12.02 22.79
C SER A 264 -0.13 -10.78 22.97
N VAL A 265 -0.22 -9.84 22.03
CA VAL A 265 0.39 -8.50 22.18
C VAL A 265 -0.72 -7.50 22.49
N ALA A 266 -0.52 -6.68 23.52
CA ALA A 266 -1.54 -5.73 23.98
C ALA A 266 -1.84 -4.66 22.92
N GLU A 267 -3.11 -4.26 22.80
CA GLU A 267 -3.52 -3.19 21.87
C GLU A 267 -2.79 -1.87 22.13
N SER A 268 -2.53 -1.53 23.39
CA SER A 268 -1.77 -0.35 23.77
C SER A 268 -0.34 -0.35 23.22
N GLU A 269 0.27 -1.53 23.08
CA GLU A 269 1.61 -1.67 22.50
C GLU A 269 1.59 -1.38 20.99
N TRP A 270 0.60 -1.93 20.27
CA TRP A 270 0.42 -1.65 18.84
C TRP A 270 0.14 -0.17 18.57
N THR A 271 -0.77 0.42 19.35
CA THR A 271 -1.10 1.84 19.26
C THR A 271 0.13 2.70 19.52
N ALA A 272 0.95 2.36 20.52
CA ALA A 272 2.18 3.09 20.81
C ALA A 272 3.20 2.99 19.67
N LEU A 273 3.42 1.80 19.10
CA LEU A 273 4.33 1.60 17.96
C LEU A 273 3.88 2.39 16.73
N HIS A 274 2.59 2.30 16.41
CA HIS A 274 1.98 3.03 15.29
C HIS A 274 2.17 4.54 15.42
N GLN A 275 1.77 5.11 16.57
CA GLN A 275 1.83 6.55 16.80
C GLN A 275 3.25 7.09 16.81
N GLN A 276 4.20 6.35 17.41
CA GLN A 276 5.61 6.76 17.39
C GLN A 276 6.18 6.75 15.98
N ALA A 277 5.88 5.73 15.18
CA ALA A 277 6.35 5.63 13.81
C ALA A 277 5.81 6.74 12.91
N ILE A 278 4.50 7.03 12.97
CA ILE A 278 3.89 8.13 12.21
C ILE A 278 4.42 9.49 12.67
N SER A 279 4.45 9.74 13.98
CA SER A 279 4.91 11.03 14.50
C SER A 279 6.37 11.32 14.15
N TRP A 280 7.20 10.27 14.06
CA TRP A 280 8.57 10.39 13.59
C TRP A 280 8.62 10.70 12.09
N GLU A 281 7.87 9.96 11.27
CA GLU A 281 7.83 10.11 9.80
C GLU A 281 7.42 11.52 9.37
N GLU A 282 6.36 12.07 9.98
CA GLU A 282 5.85 13.42 9.69
C GLU A 282 6.89 14.53 9.91
N LYS A 283 7.85 14.30 10.82
CA LYS A 283 8.90 15.27 11.18
C LYS A 283 10.22 15.01 10.47
N ALA A 284 10.35 13.89 9.76
CA ALA A 284 11.63 13.44 9.24
C ALA A 284 12.10 14.29 8.05
N ALA A 285 13.41 14.56 8.04
CA ALA A 285 14.08 15.24 6.94
C ALA A 285 13.97 14.43 5.64
N THR A 286 14.20 15.08 4.49
CA THR A 286 14.05 14.42 3.17
C THR A 286 15.15 13.38 2.94
N GLU A 287 16.33 13.61 3.53
CA GLU A 287 17.52 12.77 3.46
C GLU A 287 17.37 11.43 4.18
N LEU A 288 16.34 11.29 5.03
CA LEU A 288 16.03 10.10 5.81
C LEU A 288 15.02 9.20 5.09
N GLY A 289 15.16 9.06 3.78
CA GLY A 289 14.18 8.37 2.93
C GLY A 289 14.01 6.88 3.27
N LEU A 290 15.07 6.18 3.69
CA LEU A 290 14.98 4.77 4.05
C LEU A 290 14.24 4.63 5.38
N GLU A 291 14.62 5.46 6.35
CA GLU A 291 14.02 5.55 7.66
C GLU A 291 12.52 5.88 7.57
N LYS A 292 12.13 6.81 6.68
CA LYS A 292 10.71 7.09 6.37
C LYS A 292 9.98 5.85 5.89
N ASN A 293 10.52 5.16 4.87
CA ASN A 293 9.91 3.93 4.36
C ASN A 293 9.77 2.86 5.45
N VAL A 294 10.80 2.66 6.28
CA VAL A 294 10.76 1.70 7.40
C VAL A 294 9.71 2.12 8.42
N ALA A 295 9.69 3.39 8.85
CA ALA A 295 8.70 3.89 9.79
C ALA A 295 7.26 3.72 9.25
N THR A 296 7.00 4.03 7.99
CA THR A 296 5.70 3.82 7.33
C THR A 296 5.30 2.34 7.30
N ILE A 297 6.25 1.43 7.01
CA ILE A 297 6.00 -0.02 7.04
C ILE A 297 5.65 -0.47 8.47
N LEU A 298 6.44 -0.05 9.47
CA LEU A 298 6.20 -0.38 10.88
C LEU A 298 4.84 0.13 11.37
N ALA A 299 4.48 1.36 11.02
CA ALA A 299 3.17 1.93 11.34
C ALA A 299 2.03 1.11 10.72
N SER A 300 2.16 0.76 9.44
CA SER A 300 1.15 -0.02 8.70
C SER A 300 1.03 -1.46 9.19
N LEU A 301 2.05 -1.98 9.87
CA LEU A 301 2.09 -3.32 10.46
C LEU A 301 1.85 -3.30 11.98
N SER A 302 1.36 -2.19 12.55
CA SER A 302 1.10 -2.04 13.98
C SER A 302 -0.36 -1.61 14.23
N PRO A 303 -1.29 -2.55 14.48
CA PRO A 303 -1.12 -4.00 14.42
C PRO A 303 -1.01 -4.53 12.97
N PRO A 304 -0.53 -5.78 12.76
CA PRO A 304 -0.48 -6.37 11.43
C PRO A 304 -1.89 -6.49 10.82
N PRO A 305 -2.09 -6.08 9.56
CA PRO A 305 -3.36 -6.26 8.88
C PRO A 305 -3.59 -7.74 8.54
N ALA A 306 -4.87 -8.13 8.42
CA ALA A 306 -5.24 -9.45 7.91
C ALA A 306 -4.61 -9.70 6.52
N ALA A 307 -4.22 -10.94 6.22
CA ALA A 307 -3.55 -11.28 4.97
C ALA A 307 -4.37 -10.97 3.71
N SER A 308 -5.68 -10.90 3.86
CA SER A 308 -6.68 -10.62 2.84
C SER A 308 -7.10 -9.14 2.79
N ASP A 309 -6.53 -8.26 3.63
CA ASP A 309 -6.67 -6.81 3.53
C ASP A 309 -5.83 -6.26 2.37
N ALA A 310 -6.39 -6.37 1.16
CA ALA A 310 -5.75 -5.97 -0.09
C ALA A 310 -5.25 -4.51 -0.10
N ASP A 311 -5.95 -3.59 0.57
CA ASP A 311 -5.64 -2.17 0.47
C ASP A 311 -4.48 -1.80 1.40
N SER A 312 -4.49 -2.31 2.64
CA SER A 312 -3.37 -2.16 3.57
C SER A 312 -2.10 -2.81 3.03
N TRP A 313 -2.21 -4.05 2.52
CA TRP A 313 -1.06 -4.74 1.94
C TRP A 313 -0.54 -4.09 0.66
N ARG A 314 -1.40 -3.44 -0.14
CA ARG A 314 -0.95 -2.70 -1.32
C ARG A 314 -0.07 -1.52 -0.91
N SER A 315 -0.49 -0.77 0.11
CA SER A 315 0.31 0.33 0.68
C SER A 315 1.65 -0.18 1.19
N ILE A 316 1.65 -1.26 1.98
CA ILE A 316 2.86 -1.89 2.52
C ILE A 316 3.80 -2.34 1.39
N SER A 317 3.27 -3.00 0.35
CA SER A 317 4.07 -3.51 -0.78
C SER A 317 4.73 -2.38 -1.59
N ILE A 318 4.03 -1.27 -1.82
CA ILE A 318 4.59 -0.09 -2.49
C ILE A 318 5.77 0.48 -1.68
N THR A 319 5.56 0.73 -0.37
CA THR A 319 6.61 1.25 0.51
C THR A 319 7.79 0.29 0.65
N LEU A 320 7.53 -1.02 0.70
CA LEU A 320 8.56 -2.06 0.66
C LEU A 320 9.41 -1.96 -0.62
N GLY A 321 8.79 -1.73 -1.77
CA GLY A 321 9.48 -1.50 -3.04
C GLY A 321 10.47 -0.32 -2.95
N PHE A 322 10.04 0.80 -2.38
CA PHE A 322 10.93 1.96 -2.16
C PHE A 322 12.06 1.66 -1.18
N ALA A 323 11.79 0.93 -0.10
CA ALA A 323 12.82 0.52 0.84
C ALA A 323 13.87 -0.39 0.18
N LEU A 324 13.45 -1.41 -0.56
CA LEU A 324 14.34 -2.33 -1.27
C LEU A 324 15.21 -1.61 -2.32
N ALA A 325 14.63 -0.65 -3.05
CA ALA A 325 15.36 0.17 -4.01
C ALA A 325 16.43 1.04 -3.33
N GLN A 326 16.12 1.66 -2.19
CA GLN A 326 17.11 2.44 -1.44
C GLN A 326 18.21 1.56 -0.84
N LEU A 327 17.88 0.33 -0.42
CA LEU A 327 18.89 -0.64 0.01
C LEU A 327 19.84 -1.04 -1.14
N LEU A 328 19.36 -1.14 -2.38
CA LEU A 328 20.23 -1.33 -3.55
C LEU A 328 21.18 -0.15 -3.74
N GLN A 329 20.66 1.09 -3.66
CA GLN A 329 21.48 2.29 -3.77
C GLN A 329 22.55 2.35 -2.67
N ILE A 330 22.20 2.02 -1.42
CA ILE A 330 23.18 1.95 -0.31
C ILE A 330 24.28 0.93 -0.61
N LYS A 331 23.90 -0.27 -1.07
CA LYS A 331 24.86 -1.33 -1.46
C LYS A 331 25.72 -0.93 -2.65
N ASP A 332 25.21 -0.08 -3.54
CA ASP A 332 25.94 0.49 -4.68
C ASP A 332 26.74 1.76 -4.31
N GLY A 333 26.85 2.10 -3.02
CA GLY A 333 27.68 3.21 -2.54
C GLY A 333 27.05 4.60 -2.67
N TRP A 334 25.72 4.68 -2.68
CA TRP A 334 25.02 5.96 -2.66
C TRP A 334 24.91 6.53 -1.25
N SER A 335 25.33 7.78 -1.10
CA SER A 335 25.16 8.55 0.13
C SER A 335 23.69 8.89 0.39
N ARG A 336 23.37 9.28 1.63
CA ARG A 336 22.02 9.77 1.99
C ARG A 336 21.60 10.98 1.15
N GLU A 337 22.53 11.90 0.90
CA GLU A 337 22.24 13.11 0.16
C GLU A 337 21.91 12.83 -1.30
N GLU A 338 22.68 11.94 -1.95
CA GLU A 338 22.42 11.52 -3.33
C GLU A 338 21.08 10.80 -3.45
N ARG A 339 20.72 9.93 -2.49
CA ARG A 339 19.41 9.26 -2.47
C ARG A 339 18.24 10.23 -2.29
N ALA A 340 18.47 11.40 -1.70
CA ALA A 340 17.46 12.44 -1.52
C ALA A 340 17.30 13.36 -2.74
N THR A 341 18.24 13.31 -3.68
CA THR A 341 18.25 14.18 -4.87
C THR A 341 17.01 14.04 -5.75
N PRO A 342 16.42 12.86 -5.97
CA PRO A 342 15.15 12.76 -6.72
C PRO A 342 14.01 13.58 -6.11
N ASP A 343 13.89 13.64 -4.79
CA ASP A 343 12.89 14.46 -4.10
C ASP A 343 13.22 15.96 -4.22
N LYS A 344 14.51 16.32 -4.13
CA LYS A 344 14.98 17.69 -4.39
C LYS A 344 14.65 18.12 -5.82
N ARG A 345 14.89 17.25 -6.81
CA ARG A 345 14.52 17.42 -8.22
C ARG A 345 13.02 17.64 -8.35
N PHE A 346 12.20 16.78 -7.75
CA PHE A 346 10.75 16.90 -7.80
C PHE A 346 10.25 18.25 -7.26
N ARG A 347 10.73 18.68 -6.08
CA ARG A 347 10.36 19.99 -5.51
C ARG A 347 10.85 21.17 -6.35
N TRP A 348 12.03 21.05 -6.93
CA TRP A 348 12.53 22.06 -7.86
C TRP A 348 11.60 22.19 -9.07
N PHE A 349 11.18 21.08 -9.69
CA PHE A 349 10.20 21.09 -10.78
C PHE A 349 8.85 21.69 -10.37
N GLN A 350 8.34 21.33 -9.19
CA GLN A 350 7.09 21.90 -8.67
C GLN A 350 7.19 23.43 -8.51
N ALA A 351 8.30 23.94 -7.99
CA ALA A 351 8.50 25.38 -7.86
C ALA A 351 8.52 26.09 -9.23
N GLN A 352 9.09 25.46 -10.26
CA GLN A 352 9.05 26.01 -11.63
C GLN A 352 7.63 26.02 -12.20
N GLU A 353 6.86 24.94 -11.98
CA GLU A 353 5.46 24.88 -12.40
C GLU A 353 4.61 25.95 -11.70
N GLU A 354 4.77 26.12 -10.38
CA GLU A 354 4.05 27.12 -9.60
C GLU A 354 4.36 28.56 -10.01
N ALA A 355 5.58 28.81 -10.53
CA ALA A 355 5.97 30.11 -11.05
C ALA A 355 5.31 30.47 -12.40
N THR A 356 4.74 29.49 -13.11
CA THR A 356 4.03 29.76 -14.37
C THR A 356 2.64 30.36 -14.13
N PRO A 357 2.17 31.30 -14.97
CA PRO A 357 0.83 31.87 -14.84
C PRO A 357 -0.30 30.83 -14.91
N SER A 358 -0.11 29.77 -15.70
CA SER A 358 -1.04 28.65 -15.86
C SER A 358 -0.96 27.64 -14.71
N LYS A 359 0.06 27.70 -13.85
CA LYS A 359 0.41 26.64 -12.88
C LYS A 359 0.52 25.26 -13.52
N LYS A 360 0.95 25.23 -14.78
CA LYS A 360 1.07 24.02 -15.58
C LYS A 360 2.12 24.24 -16.63
N LEU A 361 3.07 23.32 -16.69
CA LEU A 361 4.12 23.32 -17.70
C LEU A 361 3.63 22.70 -19.02
N THR A 362 4.08 23.25 -20.15
CA THR A 362 3.97 22.62 -21.47
C THR A 362 5.05 21.55 -21.67
N ASP A 363 4.86 20.64 -22.62
CA ASP A 363 5.87 19.60 -22.92
C ASP A 363 7.24 20.18 -23.30
N GLU A 364 7.25 21.31 -24.02
CA GLU A 364 8.47 22.05 -24.37
C GLU A 364 9.15 22.62 -23.12
N GLN A 365 8.39 23.21 -22.20
CA GLN A 365 8.91 23.72 -20.93
C GLN A 365 9.46 22.59 -20.06
N ILE A 366 8.76 21.46 -19.97
CA ILE A 366 9.22 20.28 -19.23
C ILE A 366 10.55 19.79 -19.81
N THR A 367 10.67 19.74 -21.15
CA THR A 367 11.90 19.32 -21.83
C THR A 367 13.06 20.25 -21.51
N ALA A 368 12.86 21.57 -21.62
CA ALA A 368 13.88 22.57 -21.31
C ALA A 368 14.32 22.52 -19.82
N LEU A 369 13.37 22.36 -18.89
CA LEU A 369 13.66 22.25 -17.46
C LEU A 369 14.43 20.97 -17.11
N ARG A 370 14.17 19.85 -17.83
CA ARG A 370 14.97 18.62 -17.69
C ARG A 370 16.41 18.86 -18.13
N GLU A 371 16.61 19.48 -19.29
CA GLU A 371 17.95 19.84 -19.79
C GLU A 371 18.69 20.75 -18.81
N GLN A 372 18.00 21.76 -18.27
CA GLN A 372 18.57 22.65 -17.25
C GLN A 372 18.99 21.86 -16.00
N TRP A 373 18.13 20.97 -15.49
CA TRP A 373 18.47 20.13 -14.33
C TRP A 373 19.73 19.28 -14.59
N PHE A 374 19.83 18.67 -15.78
CA PHE A 374 20.98 17.88 -16.18
C PHE A 374 22.27 18.70 -16.21
N GLN A 375 22.20 19.94 -16.71
CA GLN A 375 23.35 20.86 -16.75
C GLN A 375 23.77 21.33 -15.36
N GLU A 376 22.82 21.54 -14.45
CA GLU A 376 23.07 21.97 -13.06
C GLU A 376 23.55 20.82 -12.16
N ASN A 377 23.25 19.56 -12.52
CA ASN A 377 23.55 18.37 -11.70
C ASN A 377 24.26 17.28 -12.51
N PRO A 378 25.40 17.57 -13.19
CA PRO A 378 26.01 16.63 -14.13
C PRO A 378 26.54 15.36 -13.45
N ASP A 379 27.17 15.49 -12.28
CA ASP A 379 27.75 14.35 -11.55
C ASP A 379 26.67 13.39 -11.05
N PHE A 380 25.59 13.93 -10.48
CA PHE A 380 24.44 13.14 -10.03
C PHE A 380 23.79 12.41 -11.21
N SER A 381 23.58 13.11 -12.32
CA SER A 381 22.92 12.55 -13.50
C SER A 381 23.75 11.42 -14.11
N ALA A 382 25.06 11.60 -14.23
CA ALA A 382 25.97 10.54 -14.70
C ALA A 382 25.96 9.32 -13.77
N LYS A 383 25.92 9.53 -12.44
CA LYS A 383 25.82 8.44 -11.46
C LYS A 383 24.47 7.72 -11.53
N GLU A 384 23.37 8.46 -11.69
CA GLU A 384 22.02 7.93 -11.85
C GLU A 384 21.91 7.06 -13.11
N ASP A 385 22.41 7.55 -14.26
CA ASP A 385 22.44 6.78 -15.51
C ASP A 385 23.26 5.50 -15.38
N ALA A 386 24.47 5.59 -14.78
CA ALA A 386 25.32 4.42 -14.57
C ALA A 386 24.70 3.40 -13.59
N PHE A 387 23.90 3.84 -12.63
CA PHE A 387 23.14 2.95 -11.75
C PHE A 387 22.03 2.24 -12.50
N TYR A 388 21.23 2.94 -13.31
CA TYR A 388 20.14 2.32 -14.06
C TYR A 388 20.62 1.32 -15.12
N GLN A 389 21.80 1.53 -15.71
CA GLN A 389 22.42 0.53 -16.58
C GLN A 389 22.75 -0.79 -15.86
N ARG A 390 23.10 -0.73 -14.57
CA ARG A 390 23.42 -1.90 -13.73
C ARG A 390 22.22 -2.43 -12.95
N TYR A 391 21.14 -1.66 -12.84
CA TYR A 391 19.99 -1.96 -12.01
C TYR A 391 19.39 -3.35 -12.23
N PRO A 392 19.21 -3.86 -13.47
CA PRO A 392 18.68 -5.21 -13.68
C PRO A 392 19.54 -6.31 -13.03
N GLN A 393 20.87 -6.19 -13.09
CA GLN A 393 21.77 -7.15 -12.47
C GLN A 393 21.75 -7.05 -10.94
N LEU A 394 21.77 -5.82 -10.42
CA LEU A 394 21.74 -5.55 -8.98
C LEU A 394 20.43 -6.01 -8.33
N SER A 395 19.30 -5.74 -9.00
CA SER A 395 17.97 -6.11 -8.51
C SER A 395 17.80 -7.63 -8.52
N GLU A 396 18.26 -8.34 -9.56
CA GLU A 396 18.21 -9.80 -9.60
C GLU A 396 19.06 -10.41 -8.49
N ALA A 397 20.28 -9.90 -8.26
CA ALA A 397 21.15 -10.37 -7.18
C ALA A 397 20.56 -10.14 -5.78
N GLN A 398 19.84 -9.03 -5.56
CA GLN A 398 19.12 -8.79 -4.30
C GLN A 398 17.89 -9.68 -4.17
N LYS A 399 17.18 -9.97 -5.26
CA LYS A 399 15.93 -10.73 -5.28
C LYS A 399 16.13 -12.20 -4.90
N ILE A 400 17.21 -12.84 -5.34
CA ILE A 400 17.47 -14.28 -5.11
C ILE A 400 17.36 -14.69 -3.63
N PRO A 401 18.15 -14.14 -2.68
CA PRO A 401 18.07 -14.54 -1.28
C PRO A 401 16.71 -14.22 -0.64
N LEU A 402 16.06 -13.14 -1.10
CA LEU A 402 14.72 -12.78 -0.66
C LEU A 402 13.66 -13.80 -1.10
N GLN A 403 13.79 -14.34 -2.32
CA GLN A 403 12.97 -15.44 -2.82
C GLN A 403 13.25 -16.74 -2.07
N GLU A 404 14.51 -17.08 -1.79
CA GLU A 404 14.87 -18.27 -1.00
C GLU A 404 14.19 -18.29 0.37
N THR A 405 14.17 -17.15 1.08
CA THR A 405 13.40 -17.01 2.32
C THR A 405 11.92 -17.26 2.10
N LEU A 406 11.32 -16.67 1.05
CA LEU A 406 9.91 -16.88 0.74
C LEU A 406 9.60 -18.35 0.44
N TRP A 407 10.43 -19.01 -0.37
CA TRP A 407 10.31 -20.45 -0.68
C TRP A 407 10.36 -21.29 0.59
N ALA A 408 11.30 -21.01 1.49
CA ALA A 408 11.43 -21.75 2.75
C ALA A 408 10.19 -21.58 3.63
N LEU A 409 9.62 -20.38 3.70
CA LEU A 409 8.39 -20.10 4.46
C LEU A 409 7.18 -20.82 3.87
N LEU A 410 7.04 -20.81 2.53
CA LEU A 410 5.95 -21.51 1.83
C LEU A 410 6.04 -23.04 2.01
N HIS A 411 7.23 -23.63 1.88
CA HIS A 411 7.43 -25.07 2.12
C HIS A 411 7.06 -25.49 3.55
N ARG A 412 7.42 -24.65 4.54
CA ARG A 412 7.16 -24.91 5.97
C ARG A 412 5.73 -24.55 6.38
N ALA A 413 4.92 -23.99 5.49
CA ALA A 413 3.54 -23.68 5.78
C ALA A 413 2.79 -24.94 6.25
N PRO A 414 2.02 -24.85 7.36
CA PRO A 414 1.30 -25.99 7.89
C PRO A 414 0.18 -26.41 6.93
N ALA A 415 -0.26 -27.66 7.06
CA ALA A 415 -1.49 -28.11 6.41
C ALA A 415 -2.67 -27.27 6.92
N PHE A 416 -3.57 -26.93 6.01
CA PHE A 416 -4.77 -26.18 6.36
C PHE A 416 -5.68 -27.01 7.24
N LYS A 417 -6.20 -26.38 8.30
CA LYS A 417 -7.23 -26.93 9.17
C LYS A 417 -8.47 -26.09 8.98
N SER A 418 -9.54 -26.72 8.50
CA SER A 418 -10.83 -26.07 8.31
C SER A 418 -11.30 -25.46 9.63
N GLN A 419 -11.88 -24.27 9.57
CA GLN A 419 -12.58 -23.66 10.70
C GLN A 419 -14.02 -24.20 10.85
N LEU A 420 -14.48 -25.01 9.89
CA LEU A 420 -15.83 -25.59 9.81
C LEU A 420 -15.89 -27.06 10.25
N ASP A 421 -14.75 -27.65 10.60
CA ASP A 421 -14.62 -28.98 11.21
C ASP A 421 -14.43 -28.84 12.72
#